data_AF-A0A849EBB7-F1
#
_entry.id   AF-A0A849EBB7-F1
#
_cell.length_a   1.000
_cell.length_b   1.000
_cell.length_c   1.000
_cell.angle_alpha   90.00
_cell.angle_beta   90.00
_cell.angle_gamma   90.00
#
_symmetry.space_group_name_H-M   'P 1'
#
loop_
_entity.id
_entity.type
_entity.pdbx_description
1 polymer ?
#
loop_
_entity_poly.entity_id
_entity_poly.type
_entity_poly.pdbx_seq_one_letter_code
_entity_poly.pdbx_strand_id
1 'polypeptide(L)'
;MTTPFELGDELGPAKILHLANPAVGLKAILVVDNIAGGPAIGGTRIAPDVSLEECARLARAMTYKNAAAGLAHGGAKSVIFADPSVKREQKETLIRAFACSIEDVRGYIPGPDMGTDEMCMAWVHDEIGRAVGLPREIGGIPLDEIGATGFGIAVAAEVAQEFCDVKLDGARIAVQGFGAVGQHAARQLAARGAVLVAAADSGNTITNKSGFDIDALIETK
;
A
#
# COMPACT_ATOMS: atom_id res chain seq x y z
N MET A 1 18.90 1.42 -21.48
CA MET A 1 18.84 1.24 -20.01
C MET A 1 18.72 2.63 -19.44
N THR A 2 17.62 2.92 -18.73
CA THR A 2 17.45 4.20 -18.03
C THR A 2 18.54 4.33 -16.97
N THR A 3 19.33 5.40 -17.01
CA THR A 3 20.33 5.62 -15.98
C THR A 3 19.65 6.07 -14.68
N PRO A 4 20.19 5.77 -13.49
CA PRO A 4 19.57 6.22 -12.23
C PRO A 4 19.36 7.74 -12.15
N PHE A 5 20.15 8.52 -12.90
CA PHE A 5 20.05 9.98 -12.94
C PHE A 5 18.95 10.51 -13.88
N GLU A 6 18.49 9.70 -14.84
CA GLU A 6 17.35 10.04 -15.70
C GLU A 6 16.00 9.94 -14.98
N LEU A 7 15.98 9.24 -13.83
CA LEU A 7 14.80 9.19 -12.95
C LEU A 7 14.66 10.43 -12.08
N GLY A 8 15.69 11.30 -12.08
CA GLY A 8 15.80 12.47 -11.24
C GLY A 8 15.18 13.74 -11.83
N ASP A 9 14.52 14.53 -11.00
CA ASP A 9 14.11 15.91 -11.26
C ASP A 9 14.35 16.79 -10.00
N GLU A 10 13.79 18.00 -9.96
CA GLU A 10 13.93 18.90 -8.80
C GLU A 10 13.35 18.36 -7.49
N LEU A 11 12.48 17.34 -7.55
CA LEU A 11 11.84 16.74 -6.37
C LEU A 11 12.59 15.51 -5.87
N GLY A 12 13.20 14.73 -6.76
CA GLY A 12 13.86 13.48 -6.39
C GLY A 12 14.06 12.53 -7.57
N PRO A 13 14.47 11.27 -7.33
CA PRO A 13 14.64 10.70 -6.00
C PRO A 13 15.93 11.14 -5.30
N ALA A 14 15.85 11.47 -4.01
CA ALA A 14 16.97 11.83 -3.16
C ALA A 14 17.96 10.68 -2.96
N LYS A 15 17.49 9.43 -2.93
CA LYS A 15 18.34 8.24 -2.83
C LYS A 15 17.73 7.07 -3.61
N ILE A 16 18.58 6.32 -4.30
CA ILE A 16 18.28 5.00 -4.86
C ILE A 16 19.30 4.02 -4.29
N LEU A 17 18.82 2.95 -3.66
CA LEU A 17 19.66 1.91 -3.07
C LEU A 17 19.30 0.55 -3.68
N HIS A 18 20.33 -0.15 -4.16
CA HIS A 18 20.25 -1.57 -4.47
C HIS A 18 20.88 -2.34 -3.31
N LEU A 19 20.07 -3.15 -2.64
CA LEU A 19 20.46 -3.88 -1.44
C LEU A 19 20.59 -5.36 -1.79
N ALA A 20 21.66 -5.99 -1.31
CA ALA A 20 21.87 -7.42 -1.47
C ALA A 20 22.48 -8.02 -0.21
N ASN A 21 21.94 -9.15 0.23
CA ASN A 21 22.56 -10.00 1.24
C ASN A 21 22.64 -11.44 0.68
N PRO A 22 23.78 -11.84 0.11
CA PRO A 22 23.95 -13.15 -0.51
C PRO A 22 23.70 -14.32 0.44
N ALA A 23 23.97 -14.17 1.75
CA ALA A 23 23.83 -15.26 2.72
C ALA A 23 22.39 -15.75 2.89
N VAL A 24 21.42 -14.85 2.68
CA VAL A 24 19.98 -15.14 2.77
C VAL A 24 19.26 -14.95 1.42
N GLY A 25 20.00 -14.69 0.35
CA GLY A 25 19.45 -14.45 -0.98
C GLY A 25 18.68 -13.13 -1.13
N LEU A 26 18.83 -12.17 -0.21
CA LEU A 26 18.14 -10.88 -0.31
C LEU A 26 18.61 -10.13 -1.55
N LYS A 27 17.65 -9.66 -2.34
CA LYS A 27 17.81 -8.62 -3.36
C LYS A 27 16.66 -7.65 -3.18
N ALA A 28 16.95 -6.37 -3.06
CA ALA A 28 15.93 -5.34 -2.88
C ALA A 28 16.32 -4.01 -3.54
N ILE A 29 15.32 -3.22 -3.87
CA ILE A 29 15.47 -1.81 -4.23
C ILE A 29 14.75 -0.98 -3.18
N LEU A 30 15.38 0.10 -2.75
CA LEU A 30 14.75 1.17 -1.97
C LEU A 30 14.95 2.48 -2.73
N VAL A 31 13.86 3.17 -3.01
CA VAL A 31 13.88 4.54 -3.51
C VAL A 31 13.31 5.46 -2.42
N VAL A 32 14.11 6.43 -2.00
CA VAL A 32 13.66 7.56 -1.19
C VAL A 32 13.50 8.72 -2.15
N ASP A 33 12.26 9.11 -2.43
CA ASP A 33 11.97 10.13 -3.42
C ASP A 33 12.28 11.53 -2.87
N ASN A 34 11.64 11.92 -1.78
CA ASN A 34 11.79 13.25 -1.21
C ASN A 34 11.73 13.18 0.32
N ILE A 35 12.42 14.09 1.02
CA ILE A 35 12.42 14.21 2.49
C ILE A 35 12.20 15.65 2.98
N ALA A 36 11.86 16.58 2.08
CA ALA A 36 11.71 18.00 2.42
C ALA A 36 10.55 18.24 3.41
N GLY A 37 9.50 17.42 3.34
CA GLY A 37 8.37 17.47 4.27
C GLY A 37 8.61 16.76 5.61
N GLY A 38 9.73 16.03 5.76
CA GLY A 38 10.00 15.13 6.89
C GLY A 38 10.47 13.75 6.41
N PRO A 39 10.63 12.76 7.31
CA PRO A 39 11.00 11.40 6.93
C PRO A 39 10.07 10.84 5.86
N ALA A 40 10.65 10.20 4.86
CA ALA A 40 9.92 9.57 3.78
C ALA A 40 9.23 8.31 4.29
N ILE A 41 7.93 8.18 4.03
CA ILE A 41 7.13 7.02 4.43
C ILE A 41 6.69 6.24 3.20
N GLY A 42 6.72 4.91 3.28
CA GLY A 42 6.50 4.08 2.11
C GLY A 42 6.45 2.58 2.37
N GLY A 43 5.51 1.89 1.72
CA GLY A 43 5.34 0.46 1.89
C GLY A 43 6.48 -0.40 1.31
N THR A 44 6.80 -1.50 1.97
CA THR A 44 7.74 -2.54 1.53
C THR A 44 6.97 -3.66 0.83
N ARG A 45 7.19 -3.83 -0.47
CA ARG A 45 6.55 -4.89 -1.29
C ARG A 45 7.45 -6.12 -1.38
N ILE A 46 6.85 -7.31 -1.46
CA ILE A 46 7.51 -8.51 -1.96
C ILE A 46 6.91 -8.84 -3.33
N ALA A 47 7.73 -8.86 -4.37
CA ALA A 47 7.30 -9.20 -5.73
C ALA A 47 8.46 -9.79 -6.55
N PRO A 48 8.20 -10.72 -7.47
CA PRO A 48 9.27 -11.38 -8.23
C PRO A 48 9.86 -10.49 -9.34
N ASP A 49 9.15 -9.45 -9.78
CA ASP A 49 9.32 -8.85 -11.11
C ASP A 49 9.25 -7.32 -11.14
N VAL A 50 9.85 -6.62 -10.17
CA VAL A 50 9.76 -5.15 -10.12
C VAL A 50 11.00 -4.44 -10.68
N SER A 51 10.77 -3.43 -11.53
CA SER A 51 11.84 -2.58 -12.06
C SER A 51 12.18 -1.43 -11.10
N LEU A 52 13.39 -0.86 -11.25
CA LEU A 52 13.76 0.38 -10.56
C LEU A 52 12.79 1.53 -10.90
N GLU A 53 12.35 1.61 -12.16
CA GLU A 53 11.42 2.64 -12.63
C GLU A 53 10.06 2.55 -11.93
N GLU A 54 9.51 1.34 -11.75
CA GLU A 54 8.27 1.17 -11.01
C GLU A 54 8.45 1.55 -9.54
N CYS A 55 9.54 1.12 -8.90
CA CYS A 55 9.84 1.49 -7.53
C CYS A 55 9.94 3.02 -7.35
N ALA A 56 10.64 3.71 -8.26
CA ALA A 56 10.77 5.16 -8.25
C ALA A 56 9.42 5.86 -8.45
N ARG A 57 8.61 5.40 -9.41
CA ARG A 57 7.26 5.95 -9.66
C ARG A 57 6.35 5.81 -8.44
N LEU A 58 6.41 4.67 -7.74
CA LEU A 58 5.65 4.45 -6.52
C LEU A 58 6.16 5.30 -5.35
N ALA A 59 7.48 5.52 -5.24
CA ALA A 59 8.04 6.43 -4.24
C ALA A 59 7.59 7.88 -4.47
N ARG A 60 7.59 8.33 -5.74
CA ARG A 60 7.05 9.63 -6.13
C ARG A 60 5.56 9.77 -5.83
N ALA A 61 4.78 8.73 -6.10
CA ALA A 61 3.36 8.71 -5.76
C ALA A 61 3.13 8.87 -4.25
N MET A 62 4.00 8.31 -3.40
CA MET A 62 3.95 8.53 -1.95
C MET A 62 4.26 9.99 -1.57
N THR A 63 5.23 10.65 -2.22
CA THR A 63 5.51 12.08 -2.00
C THR A 63 4.26 12.92 -2.28
N TYR A 64 3.63 12.72 -3.43
CA TYR A 64 2.41 13.46 -3.79
C TYR A 64 1.23 13.12 -2.88
N LYS A 65 1.05 11.85 -2.51
CA LYS A 65 -0.01 11.42 -1.60
C LYS A 65 0.12 12.10 -0.24
N ASN A 66 1.32 12.12 0.34
CA ASN A 66 1.56 12.74 1.65
C ASN A 66 1.39 14.25 1.60
N ALA A 67 1.90 14.90 0.55
CA ALA A 67 1.72 16.34 0.34
C ALA A 67 0.24 16.71 0.17
N ALA A 68 -0.51 15.97 -0.64
CA ALA A 68 -1.95 16.19 -0.85
C ALA A 68 -2.76 15.99 0.43
N ALA A 69 -2.33 15.09 1.31
CA ALA A 69 -2.94 14.86 2.62
C ALA A 69 -2.47 15.85 3.72
N GLY A 70 -1.58 16.82 3.39
CA GLY A 70 -1.04 17.77 4.36
C GLY A 70 -0.15 17.12 5.43
N LEU A 71 0.41 15.95 5.15
CA LEU A 71 1.25 15.21 6.10
C LEU A 71 2.70 15.68 6.04
N ALA A 72 3.35 15.76 7.20
CA ALA A 72 4.77 16.10 7.33
C ALA A 72 5.68 14.89 6.99
N HIS A 73 5.51 14.36 5.78
CA HIS A 73 6.26 13.23 5.26
C HIS A 73 6.59 13.41 3.78
N GLY A 74 7.79 12.98 3.40
CA GLY A 74 8.11 12.73 2.01
C GLY A 74 7.69 11.33 1.55
N GLY A 75 8.11 10.91 0.35
CA GLY A 75 7.75 9.62 -0.23
C GLY A 75 8.92 8.65 -0.36
N ALA A 76 8.66 7.38 -0.08
CA ALA A 76 9.60 6.30 -0.36
C ALA A 76 8.87 5.05 -0.86
N LYS A 77 9.64 4.12 -1.41
CA LYS A 77 9.17 2.78 -1.74
C LYS A 77 10.32 1.79 -1.65
N SER A 78 10.05 0.61 -1.09
CA SER A 78 10.97 -0.52 -1.23
C SER A 78 10.28 -1.73 -1.82
N VAL A 79 11.08 -2.54 -2.53
CA VAL A 79 10.66 -3.82 -3.08
C VAL A 79 11.74 -4.86 -2.85
N ILE A 80 11.36 -5.99 -2.25
CA ILE A 80 12.18 -7.18 -2.08
C ILE A 80 11.82 -8.15 -3.21
N PHE A 81 12.82 -8.63 -3.92
CA PHE A 81 12.68 -9.53 -5.07
C PHE A 81 12.53 -10.97 -4.57
N ALA A 82 11.28 -11.38 -4.37
CA ALA A 82 10.92 -12.73 -3.96
C ALA A 82 9.46 -13.04 -4.34
N ASP A 83 9.11 -14.33 -4.31
CA ASP A 83 7.72 -14.77 -4.44
C ASP A 83 6.94 -14.34 -3.18
N PRO A 84 5.80 -13.62 -3.28
CA PRO A 84 5.02 -13.22 -2.11
C PRO A 84 4.46 -14.40 -1.30
N SER A 85 4.38 -15.60 -1.91
CA SER A 85 3.92 -16.85 -1.30
C SER A 85 5.03 -17.65 -0.58
N VAL A 86 6.25 -17.10 -0.47
CA VAL A 86 7.32 -17.72 0.33
C VAL A 86 6.84 -18.08 1.73
N LYS A 87 7.36 -19.19 2.25
CA LYS A 87 7.05 -19.67 3.61
C LYS A 87 7.39 -18.62 4.65
N ARG A 88 6.63 -18.60 5.73
CA ARG A 88 6.73 -17.58 6.79
C ARG A 88 8.16 -17.45 7.34
N GLU A 89 8.86 -18.55 7.57
CA GLU A 89 10.21 -18.56 8.13
C GLU A 89 11.24 -17.93 7.18
N GLN A 90 11.08 -18.19 5.88
CA GLN A 90 11.90 -17.57 4.83
C GLN A 90 11.55 -16.08 4.70
N LYS A 91 10.26 -15.74 4.79
CA LYS A 91 9.79 -14.35 4.76
C LYS A 91 10.38 -13.55 5.93
N GLU A 92 10.35 -14.09 7.14
CA GLU A 92 10.93 -13.46 8.32
C GLU A 92 12.43 -13.22 8.14
N THR A 93 13.16 -14.24 7.68
CA THR A 93 14.61 -14.12 7.42
C THR A 93 14.92 -13.00 6.42
N LEU A 94 14.16 -12.92 5.32
CA LEU A 94 14.32 -11.88 4.30
C LEU A 94 13.97 -10.48 4.82
N ILE A 95 12.87 -10.34 5.57
CA ILE A 95 12.42 -9.06 6.11
C ILE A 95 13.39 -8.53 7.16
N ARG A 96 13.90 -9.38 8.06
CA ARG A 96 14.90 -8.99 9.05
C ARG A 96 16.22 -8.57 8.38
N ALA A 97 16.69 -9.34 7.40
CA ALA A 97 17.88 -8.95 6.62
C ALA A 97 17.68 -7.64 5.86
N PHE A 98 16.47 -7.40 5.32
CA PHE A 98 16.12 -6.12 4.71
C PHE A 98 16.15 -4.99 5.73
N ALA A 99 15.56 -5.18 6.92
CA ALA A 99 15.57 -4.20 8.00
C ALA A 99 17.00 -3.78 8.37
N CYS A 100 17.89 -4.73 8.64
CA CYS A 100 19.31 -4.45 8.90
C CYS A 100 19.97 -3.71 7.72
N SER A 101 19.64 -4.06 6.48
CA SER A 101 20.21 -3.42 5.28
C SER A 101 19.78 -1.95 5.10
N ILE A 102 18.70 -1.53 5.75
CA ILE A 102 18.20 -0.15 5.70
C ILE A 102 18.43 0.61 7.01
N GLU A 103 19.13 0.04 8.01
CA GLU A 103 19.28 0.60 9.36
C GLU A 103 19.77 2.06 9.35
N ASP A 104 20.77 2.37 8.53
CA ASP A 104 21.34 3.72 8.40
C ASP A 104 20.52 4.68 7.52
N VAL A 105 19.48 4.19 6.85
CA VAL A 105 18.55 5.02 6.07
C VAL A 105 17.47 5.61 7.00
N ARG A 106 17.92 6.43 7.96
CA ARG A 106 17.07 7.01 9.02
C ARG A 106 15.94 7.91 8.50
N GLY A 107 16.08 8.43 7.28
CA GLY A 107 15.06 9.22 6.60
C GLY A 107 13.92 8.39 6.00
N TYR A 108 13.89 7.06 6.19
CA TYR A 108 12.86 6.16 5.67
C TYR A 108 12.11 5.45 6.80
N ILE A 109 10.78 5.51 6.74
CA ILE A 109 9.84 4.79 7.61
C ILE A 109 9.09 3.75 6.76
N PRO A 110 9.40 2.45 6.91
CA PRO A 110 8.75 1.37 6.17
C PRO A 110 7.33 1.10 6.68
N GLY A 111 6.45 0.68 5.78
CA GLY A 111 5.11 0.18 6.09
C GLY A 111 4.78 -1.08 5.28
N PRO A 112 3.60 -1.69 5.46
CA PRO A 112 3.19 -2.84 4.67
C PRO A 112 2.84 -2.44 3.22
N ASP A 113 2.92 -3.40 2.31
CA ASP A 113 2.41 -3.35 0.93
C ASP A 113 2.14 -4.79 0.45
N MET A 114 1.88 -4.99 -0.84
CA MET A 114 1.68 -6.31 -1.43
C MET A 114 2.78 -7.30 -1.03
N GLY A 115 2.39 -8.45 -0.50
CA GLY A 115 3.28 -9.52 -0.06
C GLY A 115 3.84 -9.35 1.36
N THR A 116 3.61 -8.21 2.02
CA THR A 116 3.93 -7.95 3.43
C THR A 116 2.67 -7.57 4.22
N ASP A 117 2.79 -7.60 5.54
CA ASP A 117 1.70 -7.38 6.48
C ASP A 117 2.23 -6.71 7.77
N GLU A 118 1.38 -6.54 8.77
CA GLU A 118 1.74 -5.97 10.05
C GLU A 118 2.81 -6.78 10.78
N MET A 119 2.80 -8.11 10.63
CA MET A 119 3.83 -8.97 11.22
C MET A 119 5.20 -8.70 10.59
N CYS A 120 5.26 -8.48 9.28
CA CYS A 120 6.50 -8.05 8.62
C CYS A 120 7.00 -6.74 9.22
N MET A 121 6.11 -5.78 9.47
CA MET A 121 6.50 -4.51 10.08
C MET A 121 6.91 -4.64 11.55
N ALA A 122 6.34 -5.60 12.28
CA ALA A 122 6.81 -5.95 13.62
C ALA A 122 8.25 -6.45 13.60
N TRP A 123 8.63 -7.31 12.65
CA TRP A 123 10.02 -7.75 12.49
C TRP A 123 10.95 -6.60 12.13
N VAL A 124 10.53 -5.70 11.23
CA VAL A 124 11.33 -4.51 10.92
C VAL A 124 11.51 -3.64 12.16
N HIS A 125 10.43 -3.37 12.90
CA HIS A 125 10.49 -2.58 14.13
C HIS A 125 11.38 -3.23 15.20
N ASP A 126 11.35 -4.56 15.33
CA ASP A 126 12.21 -5.31 16.24
C ASP A 126 13.71 -5.12 15.92
N GLU A 127 14.09 -5.13 14.64
CA GLU A 127 15.49 -4.97 14.22
C GLU A 127 16.00 -3.53 14.31
N ILE A 128 15.19 -2.54 13.88
CA ILE A 128 15.68 -1.17 13.64
C ILE A 128 14.87 -0.07 14.33
N GLY A 129 13.92 -0.44 15.20
CA GLY A 129 13.13 0.47 16.03
C GLY A 129 12.19 1.40 15.26
N ARG A 130 11.90 1.12 13.98
CA ARG A 130 10.99 1.95 13.16
C ARG A 130 10.24 1.15 12.10
N ALA A 131 8.93 1.32 12.09
CA ALA A 131 8.00 0.96 11.01
C ALA A 131 6.62 1.54 11.33
N VAL A 132 5.72 1.57 10.35
CA VAL A 132 4.29 1.85 10.52
C VAL A 132 3.45 0.65 10.07
N GLY A 133 2.16 0.63 10.42
CA GLY A 133 1.31 -0.52 10.16
C GLY A 133 1.73 -1.71 11.02
N LEU A 134 1.95 -1.46 12.32
CA LEU A 134 2.29 -2.49 13.29
C LEU A 134 1.05 -3.29 13.71
N PRO A 135 1.22 -4.48 14.32
CA PRO A 135 0.14 -5.18 15.00
C PRO A 135 -0.42 -4.34 16.16
N ARG A 136 -1.72 -4.51 16.45
CA ARG A 136 -2.42 -3.78 17.51
C ARG A 136 -1.75 -3.99 18.87
N GLU A 137 -1.22 -5.18 19.11
CA GLU A 137 -0.57 -5.62 20.34
C GLU A 137 0.68 -4.80 20.68
N ILE A 138 1.34 -4.22 19.67
CA ILE A 138 2.54 -3.38 19.85
C ILE A 138 2.29 -1.92 19.44
N GLY A 139 1.04 -1.46 19.52
CA GLY A 139 0.67 -0.05 19.34
C GLY A 139 0.28 0.34 17.93
N GLY A 140 0.10 -0.62 17.02
CA GLY A 140 -0.41 -0.35 15.69
C GLY A 140 -1.92 -0.12 15.61
N ILE A 141 -2.36 0.40 14.47
CA ILE A 141 -3.77 0.61 14.14
C ILE A 141 -4.11 -0.40 13.03
N PRO A 142 -5.10 -1.29 13.21
CA PRO A 142 -5.45 -2.29 12.21
C PRO A 142 -6.30 -1.65 11.11
N LEU A 143 -5.63 -0.95 10.20
CA LEU A 143 -6.23 -0.13 9.16
C LEU A 143 -7.14 -0.95 8.24
N ASP A 144 -6.77 -2.20 7.96
CA ASP A 144 -7.54 -3.09 7.09
C ASP A 144 -8.80 -3.60 7.79
N GLU A 145 -8.75 -3.96 9.08
CA GLU A 145 -9.95 -4.38 9.85
C GLU A 145 -10.98 -3.26 9.97
N ILE A 146 -10.51 -2.03 10.23
CA ILE A 146 -11.40 -0.87 10.37
C ILE A 146 -11.84 -0.31 9.01
N GLY A 147 -11.22 -0.76 7.92
CA GLY A 147 -11.53 -0.33 6.57
C GLY A 147 -11.17 1.13 6.27
N ALA A 148 -10.08 1.65 6.84
CA ALA A 148 -9.71 3.07 6.74
C ALA A 148 -9.58 3.55 5.29
N THR A 149 -8.96 2.73 4.42
CA THR A 149 -8.82 3.05 3.00
C THR A 149 -10.18 3.05 2.28
N GLY A 150 -11.05 2.07 2.58
CA GLY A 150 -12.41 2.01 2.02
C GLY A 150 -13.26 3.20 2.45
N PHE A 151 -13.13 3.63 3.71
CA PHE A 151 -13.75 4.86 4.21
C PHE A 151 -13.27 6.10 3.45
N GLY A 152 -11.96 6.25 3.26
CA GLY A 152 -11.39 7.37 2.49
C GLY A 152 -11.91 7.44 1.06
N ILE A 153 -12.10 6.28 0.39
CA ILE A 153 -12.72 6.20 -0.94
C ILE A 153 -14.16 6.74 -0.92
N ALA A 154 -14.95 6.35 0.07
CA ALA A 154 -16.34 6.79 0.17
C ALA A 154 -16.43 8.30 0.46
N VAL A 155 -15.54 8.86 1.30
CA VAL A 155 -15.45 10.31 1.53
C VAL A 155 -15.05 11.05 0.25
N ALA A 156 -14.08 10.53 -0.50
CA ALA A 156 -13.69 11.14 -1.77
C ALA A 156 -14.84 11.15 -2.78
N ALA A 157 -15.59 10.05 -2.89
CA ALA A 157 -16.76 9.98 -3.75
C ALA A 157 -17.89 10.92 -3.29
N GLU A 158 -18.07 11.06 -1.98
CA GLU A 158 -19.05 11.96 -1.37
C GLU A 158 -18.73 13.43 -1.65
N VAL A 159 -17.45 13.82 -1.63
CA VAL A 159 -17.04 15.18 -2.04
C VAL A 159 -17.18 15.35 -3.56
N ALA A 160 -16.81 14.33 -4.34
CA ALA A 160 -16.83 14.40 -5.81
C ALA A 160 -18.23 14.60 -6.40
N GLN A 161 -19.29 14.16 -5.71
CA GLN A 161 -20.69 14.29 -6.17
C GLN A 161 -21.17 15.75 -6.29
N GLU A 162 -20.43 16.70 -5.71
CA GLU A 162 -20.69 18.14 -5.84
C GLU A 162 -20.05 18.73 -7.11
N PHE A 163 -19.19 17.96 -7.78
CA PHE A 163 -18.43 18.38 -8.96
C PHE A 163 -18.79 17.57 -10.22
N CYS A 164 -19.76 16.66 -10.13
CA CYS A 164 -20.23 15.85 -11.25
C CYS A 164 -21.73 15.56 -11.16
N ASP A 165 -22.32 15.06 -12.26
CA ASP A 165 -23.75 14.73 -12.35
C ASP A 165 -24.10 13.36 -11.76
N VAL A 166 -23.34 12.88 -10.76
CA VAL A 166 -23.55 11.59 -10.10
C VAL A 166 -23.74 11.83 -8.61
N LYS A 167 -24.97 11.68 -8.11
CA LYS A 167 -25.27 11.62 -6.68
C LYS A 167 -25.07 10.20 -6.15
N LEU A 168 -24.51 10.06 -4.94
CA LEU A 168 -24.23 8.74 -4.36
C LEU A 168 -25.49 7.97 -4.01
N ASP A 169 -26.52 8.67 -3.54
CA ASP A 169 -27.81 8.04 -3.24
C ASP A 169 -28.44 7.49 -4.52
N GLY A 170 -28.64 6.16 -4.56
CA GLY A 170 -29.09 5.44 -5.74
C GLY A 170 -28.03 5.22 -6.82
N ALA A 171 -26.78 5.67 -6.65
CA ALA A 171 -25.71 5.42 -7.60
C ALA A 171 -25.45 3.92 -7.76
N ARG A 172 -25.26 3.46 -9.00
CA ARG A 172 -24.89 2.08 -9.27
C ARG A 172 -23.38 1.96 -9.34
N ILE A 173 -22.78 1.21 -8.42
CA ILE A 173 -21.33 1.07 -8.32
C ILE A 173 -20.86 -0.33 -8.73
N ALA A 174 -19.67 -0.38 -9.32
CA ALA A 174 -18.95 -1.60 -9.63
C ALA A 174 -17.59 -1.56 -8.91
N VAL A 175 -17.23 -2.63 -8.19
CA VAL A 175 -15.96 -2.73 -7.46
C VAL A 175 -15.09 -3.80 -8.07
N GLN A 176 -14.02 -3.39 -8.74
CA GLN A 176 -12.98 -4.30 -9.22
C GLN A 176 -11.90 -4.46 -8.15
N GLY A 177 -11.72 -5.68 -7.66
CA GLY A 177 -10.83 -5.99 -6.54
C GLY A 177 -11.58 -6.05 -5.20
N PHE A 178 -12.32 -7.14 -4.96
CA PHE A 178 -13.13 -7.35 -3.76
C PHE A 178 -12.33 -7.97 -2.59
N GLY A 179 -11.14 -7.41 -2.33
CA GLY A 179 -10.30 -7.72 -1.15
C GLY A 179 -10.59 -6.79 0.03
N ALA A 180 -9.65 -6.65 0.96
CA ALA A 180 -9.81 -5.80 2.16
C ALA A 180 -10.35 -4.40 1.81
N VAL A 181 -9.68 -3.66 0.93
CA VAL A 181 -10.11 -2.30 0.54
C VAL A 181 -11.47 -2.31 -0.17
N GLY A 182 -11.68 -3.21 -1.15
CA GLY A 182 -12.88 -3.21 -1.98
C GLY A 182 -14.15 -3.53 -1.21
N GLN A 183 -14.09 -4.47 -0.26
CA GLN A 183 -15.22 -4.83 0.60
C GLN A 183 -15.61 -3.67 1.50
N HIS A 184 -14.63 -3.03 2.15
CA HIS A 184 -14.88 -1.85 2.98
C HIS A 184 -15.37 -0.66 2.16
N ALA A 185 -14.82 -0.43 0.96
CA ALA A 185 -15.30 0.62 0.06
C ALA A 185 -16.76 0.39 -0.35
N ALA A 186 -17.13 -0.85 -0.73
CA ALA A 186 -18.50 -1.20 -1.06
C ALA A 186 -19.45 -0.94 0.11
N ARG A 187 -19.10 -1.40 1.32
CA ARG A 187 -19.91 -1.15 2.53
C ARG A 187 -20.06 0.34 2.83
N GLN A 188 -18.98 1.11 2.74
CA GLN A 188 -18.98 2.55 3.03
C GLN A 188 -19.73 3.39 2.00
N LEU A 189 -19.71 2.99 0.72
CA LEU A 189 -20.50 3.62 -0.34
C LEU A 189 -21.98 3.24 -0.22
N ALA A 190 -22.30 1.99 0.12
CA ALA A 190 -23.69 1.57 0.33
C ALA A 190 -24.33 2.24 1.54
N ALA A 191 -23.56 2.49 2.61
CA ALA A 191 -24.01 3.31 3.74
C ALA A 191 -24.39 4.75 3.33
N ARG A 192 -23.94 5.22 2.15
CA ARG A 192 -24.30 6.51 1.54
C ARG A 192 -25.36 6.39 0.45
N GLY A 193 -26.07 5.26 0.37
CA GLY A 193 -27.17 5.02 -0.56
C GLY A 193 -26.76 4.43 -1.91
N ALA A 194 -25.47 4.16 -2.14
CA ALA A 194 -25.04 3.53 -3.38
C ALA A 194 -25.44 2.04 -3.43
N VAL A 195 -25.67 1.54 -4.64
CA VAL A 195 -26.08 0.16 -4.90
C VAL A 195 -24.95 -0.58 -5.60
N LEU A 196 -24.34 -1.56 -4.94
CA LEU A 196 -23.32 -2.42 -5.54
C LEU A 196 -23.96 -3.36 -6.57
N VAL A 197 -23.61 -3.21 -7.85
CA VAL A 197 -24.21 -4.00 -8.95
C VAL A 197 -23.22 -4.94 -9.64
N ALA A 198 -21.93 -4.76 -9.40
CA ALA A 198 -20.88 -5.67 -9.87
C ALA A 198 -19.70 -5.70 -8.90
N ALA A 199 -19.13 -6.88 -8.71
CA ALA A 199 -17.90 -7.08 -7.95
C ALA A 199 -16.99 -8.06 -8.69
N ALA A 200 -15.68 -7.86 -8.61
CA ALA A 200 -14.70 -8.75 -9.21
C ALA A 200 -13.52 -9.03 -8.27
N ASP A 201 -12.97 -10.23 -8.36
CA ASP A 201 -11.68 -10.59 -7.77
C ASP A 201 -10.70 -11.07 -8.85
N SER A 202 -9.61 -11.74 -8.47
CA SER A 202 -8.62 -12.25 -9.41
C SER A 202 -9.12 -13.38 -10.30
N GLY A 203 -10.21 -14.06 -9.92
CA GLY A 203 -10.74 -15.21 -10.64
C GLY A 203 -11.98 -14.89 -11.46
N ASN A 204 -12.93 -14.13 -10.91
CA ASN A 204 -14.25 -13.98 -11.49
C ASN A 204 -14.85 -12.57 -11.33
N THR A 205 -15.91 -12.29 -12.09
CA THR A 205 -16.76 -11.11 -11.95
C THR A 205 -18.20 -11.54 -11.80
N ILE A 206 -18.90 -11.00 -10.81
CA ILE A 206 -20.33 -11.20 -10.59
C ILE A 206 -21.10 -9.92 -10.87
N THR A 207 -22.33 -10.06 -11.35
CA THR A 207 -23.22 -8.91 -11.60
C THR A 207 -24.63 -9.20 -11.09
N ASN A 208 -25.27 -8.19 -10.51
CA ASN A 208 -26.67 -8.22 -10.13
C ASN A 208 -27.28 -6.85 -10.38
N LYS A 209 -28.18 -6.76 -11.37
CA LYS A 209 -28.79 -5.47 -11.75
C LYS A 209 -29.60 -4.85 -10.62
N SER A 210 -30.13 -5.65 -9.70
CA SER A 210 -30.94 -5.20 -8.57
C SER A 210 -30.11 -4.81 -7.34
N GLY A 211 -28.80 -5.04 -7.36
CA GLY A 211 -27.90 -4.80 -6.23
C GLY A 211 -27.58 -6.06 -5.43
N PHE A 212 -26.40 -6.08 -4.82
CA PHE A 212 -25.96 -7.13 -3.90
C PHE A 212 -26.24 -6.75 -2.44
N ASP A 213 -26.60 -7.75 -1.63
CA ASP A 213 -26.38 -7.68 -0.19
C ASP A 213 -24.87 -7.84 0.05
N ILE A 214 -24.24 -6.76 0.53
CA ILE A 214 -22.78 -6.68 0.65
C ILE A 214 -22.27 -7.56 1.78
N ASP A 215 -23.00 -7.66 2.89
CA ASP A 215 -22.55 -8.45 4.03
C ASP A 215 -22.65 -9.94 3.69
N ALA A 216 -23.75 -10.37 3.07
CA ALA A 216 -23.88 -11.73 2.55
C ALA A 216 -22.80 -12.04 1.49
N LEU A 217 -22.47 -11.09 0.62
CA LEU A 217 -21.42 -11.28 -0.39
C LEU A 217 -20.03 -11.46 0.24
N ILE A 218 -19.72 -10.71 1.30
CA ILE A 218 -18.44 -10.82 2.03
C ILE A 218 -18.32 -12.20 2.70
N GLU A 219 -19.40 -12.74 3.26
CA GLU A 219 -19.41 -14.06 3.92
C GLU A 219 -19.23 -15.25 2.95
N THR A 220 -19.58 -15.08 1.67
CA THR A 220 -19.47 -16.16 0.66
C THR A 220 -18.05 -16.38 0.12
N LYS A 221 -17.08 -15.55 0.52
CA LYS A 221 -15.72 -15.57 -0.02
C LYS A 221 -14.79 -16.53 0.71
#